data_AF-A0A932RAU5-F1
#
_entry.id   AF-A0A932RAU5-F1
#
_cell.length_a   1.000
_cell.length_b   1.000
_cell.length_c   1.000
_cell.angle_alpha   90.00
_cell.angle_beta   90.00
_cell.angle_gamma   90.00
#
_symmetry.space_group_name_H-M   'P 1'
#
loop_
_entity.id
_entity.type
_entity.pdbx_description
1 polymer ?
#
loop_
_entity_poly.entity_id
_entity_poly.type
_entity_poly.pdbx_seq_one_letter_code
_entity_poly.pdbx_strand_id
1 'polypeptide(L)'
;MSTVARLTRQKISTTISPTALAYLERLIEKGEVPNLAEAIDLAIERLLTFENRERLERDTAAYFANLTEEEDAEEKALESALSQSVTGIDFDR
;
A
#
# COMPACT_ATOMS: atom_id res chain seq x y z
N MET A 1 -24.79 10.98 18.45
CA MET A 1 -23.48 11.57 18.10
C MET A 1 -22.41 10.61 18.58
N SER A 2 -21.84 9.80 17.67
CA SER A 2 -20.78 8.85 18.02
C SER A 2 -19.50 9.65 18.26
N THR A 3 -19.01 9.66 19.49
CA THR A 3 -17.72 10.27 19.84
C THR A 3 -16.62 9.49 19.15
N VAL A 4 -16.01 10.09 18.13
CA VAL A 4 -14.74 9.61 17.57
C VAL A 4 -13.75 9.60 18.72
N ALA A 5 -13.42 8.40 19.21
CA ALA A 5 -12.38 8.25 20.23
C ALA A 5 -11.11 8.90 19.68
N ARG A 6 -10.66 9.98 20.31
CA ARG A 6 -9.30 10.49 20.09
C ARG A 6 -8.38 9.35 20.52
N LEU A 7 -7.92 8.55 19.57
CA LEU A 7 -6.89 7.55 19.79
C LEU A 7 -5.64 8.31 20.23
N THR A 8 -5.46 8.45 21.54
CA THR A 8 -4.22 8.98 22.11
C THR A 8 -3.12 7.99 21.74
N ARG A 9 -2.15 8.44 20.93
CA ARG A 9 -1.04 7.62 20.47
C ARG A 9 -0.40 6.90 21.66
N GLN A 10 -0.37 5.57 21.63
CA GLN A 10 0.22 4.77 22.68
C GLN A 10 1.75 4.93 22.63
N LYS A 11 2.35 5.24 23.78
CA LYS A 11 3.81 5.25 23.91
C LYS A 11 4.30 3.83 24.14
N ILE A 12 5.27 3.41 23.33
CA ILE A 12 5.91 2.10 23.41
C ILE A 12 7.41 2.33 23.56
N SER A 13 8.05 1.56 24.43
CA SER A 13 9.50 1.48 24.49
C SER A 13 9.93 0.18 23.80
N THR A 14 10.75 0.30 22.76
CA THR A 14 11.29 -0.86 22.04
C THR A 14 12.75 -0.63 21.70
N THR A 15 13.50 -1.71 21.56
CA THR A 15 14.91 -1.68 21.14
C THR A 15 14.97 -1.91 19.63
N ILE A 16 15.72 -1.06 18.93
CA ILE A 16 15.96 -1.17 17.49
C ILE A 16 17.46 -1.29 17.23
N SER A 17 17.82 -1.79 16.05
CA SER A 17 19.23 -1.84 15.65
C SER A 17 19.79 -0.43 15.42
N PRO A 18 21.12 -0.23 15.57
CA PRO A 18 21.76 1.04 15.25
C PRO A 18 21.53 1.46 13.78
N THR A 19 21.45 0.49 12.87
CA THR A 19 21.18 0.72 11.45
C THR A 19 19.77 1.25 11.20
N ALA A 20 18.77 0.72 11.92
CA ALA A 20 17.40 1.20 11.83
C ALA A 20 17.28 2.62 12.39
N LEU A 21 17.94 2.90 13.52
CA LEU A 21 17.97 4.24 14.09
C LEU A 21 18.57 5.26 13.11
N ALA A 22 19.73 4.96 12.53
CA ALA A 22 20.39 5.84 11.55
C ALA A 22 19.52 6.11 10.32
N TYR A 23 18.75 5.12 9.85
CA TYR A 23 17.80 5.32 8.77
C TYR A 23 16.69 6.30 9.16
N LEU A 24 16.09 6.15 10.34
CA LEU A 24 15.02 7.03 10.83
C LEU A 24 15.51 8.47 11.04
N GLU A 25 16.71 8.63 11.60
CA GLU A 25 17.36 9.94 11.77
C GLU A 25 17.58 10.63 10.41
N ARG A 26 18.04 9.87 9.41
CA ARG A 26 18.23 10.40 8.05
C ARG A 26 16.93 10.90 7.41
N LEU A 27 15.78 10.30 7.71
CA LEU A 27 14.49 10.81 7.23
C LEU A 27 14.16 12.18 7.82
N ILE A 28 14.51 12.39 9.09
CA ILE A 28 14.34 13.67 9.79
C ILE A 28 15.32 14.72 9.24
N GLU A 29 16.60 14.36 9.08
CA GLU A 29 17.63 15.26 8.54
C GLU A 29 17.32 15.75 7.13
N LYS A 30 16.68 14.91 6.31
CA LYS A 30 16.21 15.29 4.97
C LYS A 30 14.95 16.16 4.98
N GLY A 31 14.29 16.31 6.12
CA GLY A 31 13.01 17.00 6.23
C GLY A 31 11.84 16.23 5.64
N GLU A 32 11.96 14.90 5.42
CA GLU A 32 10.83 14.06 5.00
C GLU A 32 9.76 13.99 6.10
N VAL A 33 10.19 14.07 7.37
CA VAL A 33 9.34 14.01 8.56
C VAL A 33 9.92 14.88 9.69
N PRO A 34 9.09 15.42 10.61
CA PRO A 34 9.53 16.34 11.65
C PRO A 34 10.07 15.67 12.92
N ASN A 35 9.79 14.38 13.16
CA ASN A 35 10.21 13.69 14.38
C ASN A 35 10.30 12.17 14.19
N LEU A 36 10.90 11.50 15.18
CA LEU A 36 11.11 10.04 15.17
C LEU A 36 9.79 9.25 15.12
N ALA A 37 8.74 9.77 15.76
CA ALA A 37 7.46 9.08 15.79
C ALA A 37 6.83 9.05 14.38
N GLU A 38 6.90 10.15 13.63
CA GLU A 38 6.46 10.22 12.24
C GLU A 38 7.39 9.46 11.28
N ALA A 39 8.69 9.42 11.57
CA ALA A 39 9.63 8.57 10.82
C ALA A 39 9.28 7.08 10.92
N ILE A 40 8.88 6.62 12.11
CA ILE A 40 8.42 5.25 12.33
C ILE A 40 7.10 5.00 11.59
N ASP A 41 6.14 5.92 11.69
CA ASP A 41 4.85 5.77 10.99
C ASP A 41 5.07 5.64 9.48
N LEU A 42 5.91 6.49 8.90
CA LEU A 42 6.26 6.44 7.47
C LEU A 42 6.97 5.13 7.09
N ALA A 43 7.88 4.64 7.93
CA ALA A 43 8.56 3.37 7.67
C ALA A 43 7.58 2.19 7.68
N ILE A 44 6.63 2.17 8.63
CA ILE A 44 5.58 1.15 8.70
C ILE A 44 4.65 1.24 7.49
N GLU A 45 4.24 2.44 7.09
CA GLU A 45 3.39 2.64 5.91
C GLU A 45 4.05 2.11 4.64
N ARG A 46 5.35 2.40 4.46
CA ARG A 46 6.14 1.89 3.33
C ARG A 46 6.22 0.36 3.34
N LEU A 47 6.44 -0.25 4.51
CA LEU A 47 6.46 -1.71 4.66
C LEU A 47 5.11 -2.33 4.33
N LEU A 48 4.02 -1.80 4.90
CA LEU A 48 2.67 -2.30 4.65
C LEU A 48 2.29 -2.16 3.18
N THR A 49 2.68 -1.06 2.53
CA THR A 49 2.45 -0.88 1.08
C THR A 49 3.16 -1.97 0.28
N PHE A 50 4.40 -2.29 0.62
CA PHE A 50 5.16 -3.35 -0.04
C PHE A 50 4.53 -4.74 0.20
N GLU A 51 4.22 -5.09 1.44
CA GLU A 51 3.59 -6.36 1.79
C GLU A 51 2.19 -6.51 1.17
N ASN A 52 1.42 -5.44 1.12
CA ASN A 52 0.11 -5.43 0.47
C ASN A 52 0.22 -5.62 -1.04
N ARG A 53 1.24 -5.05 -1.71
CA ARG A 53 1.49 -5.28 -3.14
C ARG A 53 1.84 -6.74 -3.41
N GLU A 54 2.78 -7.31 -2.64
CA GLU A 54 3.14 -8.73 -2.71
C GLU A 54 1.93 -9.65 -2.47
N ARG A 55 1.05 -9.28 -1.53
CA ARG A 55 -0.20 -10.01 -1.31
C ARG A 55 -1.16 -9.89 -2.49
N LEU A 56 -1.36 -8.68 -2.98
CA LEU A 56 -2.24 -8.42 -4.12
C LEU A 56 -1.77 -9.20 -5.36
N GLU A 57 -0.47 -9.17 -5.68
CA GLU A 57 0.09 -9.91 -6.82
C GLU A 57 -0.17 -11.42 -6.69
N ARG A 58 0.04 -11.98 -5.50
CA ARG A 58 -0.22 -13.41 -5.24
C ARG A 58 -1.70 -13.75 -5.37
N ASP A 59 -2.57 -12.93 -4.78
CA ASP A 59 -4.02 -13.16 -4.79
C ASP A 59 -4.59 -13.01 -6.20
N THR A 60 -4.12 -12.03 -6.97
CA THR A 60 -4.46 -11.85 -8.38
C THR A 60 -3.97 -13.03 -9.23
N ALA A 61 -2.73 -13.50 -9.03
CA ALA A 61 -2.24 -14.68 -9.73
C ALA A 61 -3.06 -15.94 -9.40
N ALA A 62 -3.42 -16.12 -8.12
CA ALA A 62 -4.25 -17.23 -7.68
C ALA A 62 -5.68 -17.14 -8.21
N TYR A 63 -6.24 -15.93 -8.32
CA TYR A 63 -7.56 -15.71 -8.91
C TYR A 63 -7.59 -16.20 -10.37
N PHE A 64 -6.71 -15.67 -11.23
CA PHE A 64 -6.67 -16.05 -12.64
C PHE A 64 -6.26 -17.52 -12.87
N ALA A 65 -5.41 -18.10 -12.01
CA ALA A 65 -5.01 -19.50 -12.13
C ALA A 65 -6.15 -20.49 -11.80
N ASN A 66 -7.17 -20.07 -11.06
CA ASN A 66 -8.28 -20.92 -10.65
C ASN A 66 -9.59 -20.65 -11.43
N LEU A 67 -9.56 -19.80 -12.46
CA LEU A 67 -10.72 -19.56 -13.30
C LEU A 67 -11.07 -20.79 -14.13
N THR A 68 -12.37 -21.05 -14.25
CA THR A 68 -12.91 -21.96 -15.26
C THR A 68 -12.87 -21.31 -16.65
N GLU A 69 -13.01 -22.10 -17.72
CA GLU A 69 -13.02 -21.55 -19.10
C GLU A 69 -14.14 -20.53 -19.33
N GLU A 70 -15.30 -20.70 -18.67
CA GLU A 70 -16.42 -19.75 -18.75
C GLU A 70 -16.07 -18.42 -18.06
N GLU A 71 -15.48 -18.48 -16.86
CA GLU A 71 -15.09 -17.28 -16.12
C GLU A 71 -13.93 -16.53 -16.81
N ASP A 72 -12.98 -17.24 -17.42
CA ASP A 72 -11.90 -16.62 -18.21
C ASP A 72 -12.43 -15.92 -19.48
N ALA A 73 -13.49 -16.45 -20.10
CA ALA A 73 -14.14 -15.83 -21.23
C ALA A 73 -14.90 -14.54 -20.82
N GLU A 74 -15.53 -14.53 -19.65
CA GLU A 74 -16.18 -13.35 -19.08
C GLU A 74 -15.16 -12.26 -18.73
N GLU A 75 -14.05 -12.61 -18.08
CA GLU A 75 -12.96 -11.66 -17.76
C GLU A 75 -12.39 -11.01 -19.03
N LYS A 76 -12.16 -11.79 -20.10
CA LYS A 76 -11.73 -11.25 -21.41
C LYS A 76 -12.76 -10.32 -22.04
N ALA A 77 -14.05 -10.63 -21.88
CA ALA A 77 -15.12 -9.76 -22.38
C ALA A 77 -15.16 -8.43 -21.61
N LEU A 78 -14.96 -8.47 -20.28
CA LEU A 78 -14.86 -7.29 -19.43
C LEU A 78 -13.62 -6.46 -19.75
N GLU A 79 -12.45 -7.08 -19.96
CA GLU A 79 -11.23 -6.40 -20.40
C GLU A 79 -11.45 -5.65 -21.71
N SER A 80 -12.09 -6.30 -22.69
CA SER A 80 -12.39 -5.69 -23.99
C SER A 80 -13.34 -4.50 -23.84
N ALA A 81 -14.40 -4.63 -23.05
CA ALA A 81 -15.36 -3.55 -22.81
C ALA A 81 -14.73 -2.36 -22.07
N LEU A 82 -13.84 -2.63 -21.10
CA LEU A 82 -13.09 -1.60 -20.38
C LEU A 82 -12.11 -0.88 -21.31
N SER A 83 -11.34 -1.60 -22.12
CA SER A 83 -10.40 -1.04 -23.09
C SER A 83 -11.10 -0.10 -24.08
N GLN A 84 -12.27 -0.50 -24.58
CA GLN A 84 -13.10 0.33 -25.46
C GLN A 84 -13.63 1.59 -24.76
N SER A 85 -14.00 1.49 -23.47
CA SER A 85 -14.48 2.64 -22.68
C SER A 85 -13.38 3.64 -22.32
N VAL A 86 -12.14 3.14 -22.22
CA VAL A 86 -10.95 3.91 -21.89
C VAL A 86 -10.37 4.62 -23.13
N THR A 87 -10.75 4.19 -24.33
CA THR A 87 -10.29 4.77 -25.61
C THR A 87 -10.81 6.21 -25.75
N GLY A 88 -10.00 7.18 -25.34
CA GLY A 88 -10.33 8.62 -25.34
C GLY A 88 -10.11 9.33 -23.99
N ILE A 89 -9.76 8.60 -22.94
CA ILE A 89 -9.32 9.19 -21.66
C ILE A 89 -7.79 9.39 -21.74
N ASP A 90 -7.37 10.65 -21.71
CA ASP A 90 -5.97 11.02 -21.58
C ASP A 90 -5.59 10.97 -20.09
N PHE A 91 -4.85 9.94 -19.69
CA PHE A 91 -4.37 9.77 -18.31
C PHE A 91 -3.11 10.57 -17.99
N ASP A 92 -2.53 11.26 -18.98
CA ASP A 92 -1.30 12.05 -18.83
C ASP A 92 -1.58 13.54 -18.51
N ARG A 93 -2.81 13.88 -18.08
CA ARG A 93 -3.20 15.25 -17.70
C ARG A 93 -3.39 15.46 -16.20
#